data_AF-A0A1F8GS51-F1
#
_entry.id   AF-A0A1F8GS51-F1
#
_cell.length_a   1.000
_cell.length_b   1.000
_cell.length_c   1.000
_cell.angle_alpha   90.00
_cell.angle_beta   90.00
_cell.angle_gamma   90.00
#
_symmetry.space_group_name_H-M   'P 1'
#
loop_
_entity.id
_entity.type
_entity.pdbx_description
1 polymer ?
#
loop_
_entity_poly.entity_id
_entity_poly.type
_entity_poly.pdbx_seq_one_letter_code
_entity_poly.pdbx_strand_id
1 'polypeptide(L)'
;MSNPRKPRKNCLVCGKETFRPGYKYCGNKHQQEYQYLQYIKEWKSGKVKGLNSIGLVSPHIKKYLRRKFEDKCCLCGWSRVNMKTGKVPLVADHIDGNWRNNIEGNLRLICPNCDALNSTFAALNKGNGREN
;
A
#
# COMPACT_ATOMS: atom_id res chain seq x y z
N MET A 1 21.79 -38.83 -27.05
CA MET A 1 21.08 -37.68 -27.67
C MET A 1 20.75 -36.69 -26.57
N SER A 2 21.22 -35.44 -26.65
CA SER A 2 20.90 -34.41 -25.66
C SER A 2 19.44 -33.98 -25.81
N ASN A 3 18.68 -34.01 -24.71
CA ASN A 3 17.28 -33.59 -24.71
C ASN A 3 17.19 -32.07 -24.95
N PRO A 4 16.40 -31.57 -25.93
CA PRO A 4 16.30 -30.14 -26.19
C PRO A 4 15.81 -29.37 -24.95
N ARG A 5 16.46 -28.24 -24.65
CA ARG A 5 16.07 -27.38 -23.52
C ARG A 5 14.70 -26.78 -23.81
N LYS A 6 13.75 -26.92 -22.88
CA LYS A 6 12.44 -26.26 -22.97
C LYS A 6 12.62 -24.73 -23.07
N PRO A 7 11.80 -24.04 -23.89
CA PRO A 7 11.88 -22.59 -24.03
C PRO A 7 11.54 -21.91 -22.70
N ARG A 8 12.32 -20.89 -22.36
CA ARG A 8 12.09 -20.11 -21.13
C ARG A 8 11.05 -19.03 -21.37
N LYS A 9 10.30 -18.69 -20.32
CA LYS A 9 9.27 -17.65 -20.36
C LYS A 9 9.84 -16.33 -19.87
N ASN A 10 9.20 -15.24 -20.24
CA ASN A 10 9.51 -13.91 -19.71
C ASN A 10 8.85 -13.69 -18.34
N CYS A 11 9.56 -13.00 -17.46
CA CYS A 11 9.09 -12.63 -16.14
C CYS A 11 7.91 -11.64 -16.24
N LEU A 12 6.83 -11.92 -15.50
CA LEU A 12 5.61 -11.09 -15.51
C LEU A 12 5.78 -9.66 -14.94
N VAL A 13 6.94 -9.33 -14.33
CA VAL A 13 7.20 -8.00 -13.77
C VAL A 13 8.22 -7.21 -14.58
N CYS A 14 9.34 -7.82 -14.97
CA CYS A 14 10.43 -7.11 -15.64
C CYS A 14 10.62 -7.48 -17.13
N GLY A 15 9.84 -8.44 -17.65
CA GLY A 15 9.93 -8.89 -19.04
C GLY A 15 11.17 -9.70 -19.41
N LYS A 16 12.18 -9.80 -18.53
CA LYS A 16 13.41 -10.57 -18.79
C LYS A 16 13.16 -12.08 -18.77
N GLU A 17 13.99 -12.82 -19.48
CA GLU A 17 13.95 -14.29 -19.50
C GLU A 17 14.12 -14.86 -18.08
N THR A 18 13.31 -15.85 -17.75
CA THR A 18 13.37 -16.55 -16.45
C THR A 18 14.49 -17.57 -16.41
N PHE A 19 15.05 -17.81 -15.22
CA PHE A 19 16.14 -18.76 -15.03
C PHE A 19 15.79 -20.21 -15.40
N ARG A 20 14.51 -20.59 -15.29
CA ARG A 20 14.01 -21.94 -15.56
C ARG A 20 12.71 -21.87 -16.38
N PRO A 21 12.48 -22.79 -17.34
CA PRO A 21 11.28 -22.78 -18.20
C PRO A 21 9.93 -22.78 -17.47
N GLY A 22 9.86 -23.36 -16.26
CA GLY A 22 8.64 -23.38 -15.46
C GLY A 22 8.40 -22.13 -14.62
N TYR A 23 9.36 -21.21 -14.54
CA TYR A 23 9.25 -20.04 -13.68
C TYR A 23 8.40 -18.96 -14.32
N LYS A 24 7.59 -18.29 -13.51
CA LYS A 24 6.79 -17.11 -13.90
C LYS A 24 7.52 -15.79 -13.64
N TYR A 25 8.54 -15.83 -12.77
CA TYR A 25 9.26 -14.66 -12.28
C TYR A 25 10.76 -14.95 -12.24
N CYS A 26 11.59 -13.89 -12.33
CA CYS A 26 13.04 -14.03 -12.11
C CYS A 26 13.38 -14.46 -10.67
N GLY A 27 12.49 -14.28 -9.70
CA GLY A 27 12.68 -14.72 -8.33
C GLY A 27 11.63 -14.15 -7.38
N ASN A 28 11.80 -14.40 -6.09
CA ASN A 28 10.84 -14.06 -5.04
C ASN A 28 10.50 -12.56 -5.01
N LYS A 29 11.47 -11.68 -5.28
CA LYS A 29 11.25 -10.23 -5.34
C LYS A 29 10.19 -9.85 -6.39
N HIS A 30 10.30 -10.38 -7.61
CA HIS A 30 9.32 -10.11 -8.67
C HIS A 30 8.00 -10.86 -8.43
N GLN A 31 8.02 -12.02 -7.79
CA GLN A 31 6.77 -12.66 -7.37
C GLN A 31 5.99 -11.79 -6.38
N GLN A 32 6.66 -11.30 -5.33
CA GLN A 32 6.05 -10.43 -4.32
C GLN A 32 5.58 -9.10 -4.91
N GLU A 33 6.37 -8.50 -5.81
CA GLU A 33 5.97 -7.26 -6.49
C GLU A 33 4.74 -7.50 -7.38
N TYR A 34 4.69 -8.61 -8.12
CA TYR A 34 3.51 -8.96 -8.91
C TYR A 34 2.27 -9.13 -8.04
N GLN A 35 2.36 -9.91 -6.96
CA GLN A 35 1.26 -10.11 -6.01
C GLN A 35 0.78 -8.78 -5.40
N TYR A 36 1.72 -7.92 -5.01
CA TYR A 36 1.43 -6.58 -4.52
C TYR A 36 0.66 -5.75 -5.56
N LEU A 37 1.11 -5.72 -6.81
CA LEU A 37 0.43 -4.97 -7.88
C LEU A 37 -0.98 -5.51 -8.17
N GLN A 38 -1.17 -6.83 -8.15
CA GLN A 38 -2.50 -7.42 -8.30
C GLN A 38 -3.43 -7.04 -7.14
N TYR A 39 -2.95 -7.11 -5.89
CA TYR A 39 -3.73 -6.71 -4.73
C TYR A 39 -4.17 -5.23 -4.80
N ILE A 40 -3.26 -4.32 -5.20
CA ILE A 40 -3.60 -2.90 -5.38
C ILE A 40 -4.63 -2.71 -6.50
N LYS A 41 -4.52 -3.47 -7.60
CA LYS A 41 -5.50 -3.44 -8.69
C LYS A 41 -6.89 -3.89 -8.21
N GLU A 42 -6.95 -5.00 -7.47
CA GLU A 42 -8.20 -5.51 -6.89
C GLU A 42 -8.83 -4.50 -5.92
N TRP A 43 -8.01 -3.90 -5.05
CA TRP A 43 -8.45 -2.87 -4.12
C TRP A 43 -9.01 -1.63 -4.84
N LYS A 44 -8.31 -1.11 -5.84
CA LYS A 44 -8.78 0.03 -6.66
C LYS A 44 -10.08 -0.29 -7.39
N SER A 45 -10.31 -1.56 -7.75
CA SER A 45 -11.56 -2.02 -8.36
C SER A 45 -12.69 -2.32 -7.35
N GLY A 46 -12.46 -2.13 -6.05
CA GLY A 46 -13.44 -2.40 -5.00
C GLY A 46 -13.64 -3.88 -4.64
N LYS A 47 -12.88 -4.81 -5.25
CA LYS A 47 -13.00 -6.26 -4.98
C LYS A 47 -12.52 -6.65 -3.59
N VAL A 48 -11.57 -5.89 -3.03
CA VAL A 48 -11.08 -6.07 -1.66
C VAL A 48 -11.15 -4.75 -0.90
N LYS A 49 -11.48 -4.81 0.39
CA LYS A 49 -11.66 -3.60 1.22
C LYS A 49 -10.36 -2.87 1.52
N GLY A 50 -9.21 -3.54 1.52
CA GLY A 50 -7.92 -2.92 1.86
C GLY A 50 -7.71 -2.61 3.36
N LEU A 51 -8.54 -3.19 4.23
CA LEU A 51 -8.43 -3.11 5.69
C LEU A 51 -7.86 -4.42 6.27
N ASN A 52 -7.19 -4.36 7.42
CA ASN A 52 -6.81 -5.55 8.19
C ASN A 52 -7.99 -6.03 9.07
N SER A 53 -7.80 -7.14 9.80
CA SER A 53 -8.80 -7.67 10.77
C SER A 53 -9.20 -6.65 11.84
N ILE A 54 -8.24 -5.79 12.17
CA ILE A 54 -8.30 -4.52 12.90
C ILE A 54 -9.42 -3.56 12.46
N GLY A 55 -9.72 -3.54 11.17
CA GLY A 55 -10.39 -2.42 10.51
C GLY A 55 -9.48 -1.19 10.27
N LEU A 56 -8.15 -1.36 10.30
CA LEU A 56 -7.15 -0.33 9.95
C LEU A 56 -6.69 -0.50 8.51
N VAL A 57 -6.22 0.58 7.88
CA VAL A 57 -5.60 0.55 6.55
C VAL A 57 -4.49 -0.51 6.51
N SER A 58 -4.61 -1.46 5.59
CA SER A 58 -3.70 -2.61 5.54
C SER A 58 -2.25 -2.17 5.19
N PRO A 59 -1.23 -2.97 5.56
CA PRO A 59 0.16 -2.65 5.20
C PRO A 59 0.39 -2.51 3.69
N HIS A 60 -0.34 -3.25 2.86
CA HIS A 60 -0.27 -3.14 1.39
C HIS A 60 -0.73 -1.76 0.92
N ILE A 61 -1.86 -1.26 1.45
CA ILE A 61 -2.38 0.06 1.10
C ILE A 61 -1.48 1.15 1.67
N LYS A 62 -0.98 0.99 2.91
CA LYS A 62 -0.01 1.94 3.49
C LYS A 62 1.28 2.01 2.67
N LYS A 63 1.79 0.89 2.15
CA LYS A 63 2.92 0.84 1.20
C LYS A 63 2.60 1.58 -0.10
N TYR A 64 1.37 1.41 -0.63
CA TYR A 64 0.90 2.13 -1.81
C TYR A 64 0.89 3.65 -1.60
N LEU A 65 0.29 4.13 -0.51
CA LEU A 65 0.24 5.54 -0.18
C LEU A 65 1.65 6.14 -0.04
N ARG A 66 2.57 5.42 0.63
CA ARG A 66 3.97 5.86 0.74
C ARG A 66 4.66 6.02 -0.62
N ARG A 67 4.45 5.08 -1.55
CA ARG A 67 4.95 5.20 -2.93
C ARG A 67 4.29 6.37 -3.67
N LYS A 68 2.97 6.54 -3.53
CA LYS A 68 2.20 7.60 -4.20
C LYS A 68 2.59 9.02 -3.75
N PHE A 69 2.90 9.19 -2.47
CA PHE A 69 3.24 10.49 -1.88
C PHE A 69 4.74 10.63 -1.55
N GLU A 70 5.59 9.73 -2.10
CA GLU A 70 7.05 9.76 -1.93
C GLU A 70 7.53 9.84 -0.47
N ASP A 71 6.84 9.19 0.47
CA ASP A 71 7.10 9.30 1.90
C ASP A 71 7.07 10.75 2.44
N LYS A 72 6.21 11.60 1.88
CA LYS A 72 5.96 12.99 2.32
C LYS A 72 4.51 13.18 2.76
N CYS A 73 4.28 14.14 3.65
CA CYS A 73 2.93 14.62 3.95
C CYS A 73 2.35 15.30 2.70
N CYS A 74 1.17 14.87 2.24
CA CYS A 74 0.54 15.45 1.06
C CYS A 74 -0.04 16.86 1.29
N LEU A 75 -0.14 17.32 2.54
CA LEU A 75 -0.69 18.64 2.88
C LEU A 75 0.40 19.70 3.05
N CYS A 76 1.48 19.36 3.75
CA CYS A 76 2.53 20.33 4.12
C CYS A 76 3.94 19.95 3.63
N GLY A 77 4.09 18.81 2.93
CA GLY A 77 5.37 18.34 2.41
C GLY A 77 6.33 17.76 3.47
N TRP A 78 5.97 17.78 4.76
CA TRP A 78 6.83 17.29 5.83
C TRP A 78 7.27 15.83 5.64
N SER A 79 8.58 15.58 5.77
CA SER A 79 9.18 14.27 5.49
C SER A 79 10.40 13.94 6.38
N ARG A 80 10.42 14.42 7.63
CA ARG A 80 11.56 14.15 8.52
C ARG A 80 11.56 12.68 8.97
N VAL A 81 12.72 12.04 8.85
CA VAL A 81 12.91 10.64 9.22
C VAL A 81 13.06 10.52 10.73
N ASN A 82 12.30 9.61 11.35
CA ASN A 82 12.50 9.25 12.74
C ASN A 82 13.75 8.34 12.85
N MET A 83 14.76 8.77 13.60
CA MET A 83 16.06 8.07 13.70
C MET A 83 15.95 6.65 14.26
N LYS A 84 15.00 6.38 15.15
CA LYS A 84 14.80 5.05 15.75
C LYS A 84 14.17 4.06 14.78
N THR A 85 13.24 4.52 13.95
CA THR A 85 12.47 3.65 13.03
C THR A 85 13.00 3.66 11.60
N GLY A 86 13.86 4.62 11.24
CA GLY A 86 14.35 4.83 9.88
C GLY A 86 13.27 5.25 8.88
N LYS A 87 12.09 5.70 9.35
CA LYS A 87 10.94 6.04 8.51
C LYS A 87 10.37 7.41 8.87
N VAL A 88 9.75 8.06 7.88
CA VAL A 88 8.92 9.24 8.13
C VAL A 88 7.62 8.78 8.82
N PRO A 89 7.28 9.30 10.01
CA PRO A 89 6.12 8.88 10.78
C PRO A 89 4.84 9.49 10.20
N LEU A 90 4.40 8.95 9.07
CA LEU A 90 3.17 9.34 8.38
C LEU A 90 1.99 8.43 8.73
N VAL A 91 0.82 9.04 8.78
CA VAL A 91 -0.49 8.45 9.06
C VAL A 91 -1.24 8.30 7.73
N ALA A 92 -1.90 7.16 7.55
CA ALA A 92 -2.85 6.97 6.45
C ALA A 92 -4.21 7.42 6.99
N ASP A 93 -4.67 8.57 6.51
CA ASP A 93 -5.86 9.26 7.00
C ASP A 93 -7.02 9.15 6.00
N HIS A 94 -8.24 9.08 6.54
CA HIS A 94 -9.49 9.06 5.78
C HIS A 94 -10.05 10.48 5.74
N ILE A 95 -10.19 11.05 4.54
CA ILE A 95 -10.59 12.46 4.35
C ILE A 95 -11.96 12.74 4.97
N ASP A 96 -12.89 11.81 4.86
CA ASP A 96 -14.24 11.90 5.44
C ASP A 96 -14.32 11.43 6.91
N GLY A 97 -13.21 10.95 7.50
CA GLY A 97 -13.17 10.36 8.83
C GLY A 97 -13.83 8.97 8.95
N ASN A 98 -14.42 8.43 7.89
CA ASN A 98 -15.07 7.11 7.91
C ASN A 98 -14.10 6.01 7.49
N TRP A 99 -13.64 5.23 8.47
CA TRP A 99 -12.70 4.12 8.25
C TRP A 99 -13.22 3.03 7.29
N ARG A 100 -14.54 2.90 7.12
CA ARG A 100 -15.15 1.94 6.18
C ARG A 100 -15.01 2.40 4.74
N ASN A 101 -14.90 3.71 4.48
CA ASN A 101 -14.69 4.27 3.16
C ASN A 101 -13.20 4.20 2.77
N ASN A 102 -12.68 2.99 2.61
CA ASN A 102 -11.26 2.76 2.38
C ASN A 102 -10.88 2.74 0.89
N ILE A 103 -11.42 3.68 0.10
CA ILE A 103 -11.10 3.82 -1.33
C ILE A 103 -9.91 4.77 -1.54
N GLU A 104 -9.23 4.66 -2.68
CA GLU A 104 -8.05 5.49 -2.97
C GLU A 104 -8.34 7.00 -2.88
N GLY A 105 -9.48 7.46 -3.38
CA GLY A 105 -9.85 8.87 -3.37
C GLY A 105 -10.15 9.43 -1.98
N ASN A 106 -10.45 8.57 -1.00
CA ASN A 106 -10.72 8.98 0.37
C ASN A 106 -9.49 8.83 1.28
N LEU A 107 -8.39 8.27 0.79
CA LEU A 107 -7.16 8.09 1.56
C LEU A 107 -6.11 9.13 1.22
N ARG A 108 -5.47 9.66 2.26
CA ARG A 108 -4.30 10.53 2.14
C ARG A 108 -3.19 10.11 3.10
N LEU A 109 -1.98 10.58 2.84
CA LEU A 109 -0.82 10.31 3.69
C LEU A 109 -0.32 11.63 4.30
N ILE A 110 -0.48 11.77 5.61
CA ILE A 110 -0.23 13.03 6.31
C ILE A 110 0.71 12.85 7.50
N CYS A 111 1.33 13.95 7.95
CA CYS A 111 2.16 13.94 9.15
C CYS A 111 1.30 14.05 10.43
N PRO A 112 1.84 13.71 11.61
CA PRO A 112 1.08 13.72 12.86
C PRO A 112 0.56 15.11 13.23
N ASN A 113 1.28 16.17 12.83
CA ASN A 113 0.85 17.54 13.11
C ASN A 113 -0.35 17.94 12.23
N CYS A 114 -0.36 17.58 10.95
CA CYS A 114 -1.53 17.83 10.11
C CYS A 114 -2.72 16.96 10.51
N ASP A 115 -2.46 15.72 10.91
CA ASP A 115 -3.49 14.81 11.44
C ASP A 115 -4.17 15.39 12.69
N ALA A 116 -3.39 15.95 13.61
CA ALA A 116 -3.89 16.59 14.83
C ALA A 116 -4.74 17.85 14.58
N LEU A 117 -4.66 18.44 13.39
CA LEU A 117 -5.45 19.62 13.00
C LEU A 117 -6.76 19.26 12.29
N ASN A 118 -6.99 17.98 11.99
CA ASN A 118 -8.24 17.54 11.37
C ASN A 118 -9.42 17.68 12.35
N SER A 119 -10.58 18.08 11.85
CA SER A 119 -11.82 18.16 12.63
C SER A 119 -12.27 16.80 13.18
N THR A 120 -11.80 15.71 12.58
CA THR A 120 -12.05 14.32 12.97
C THR A 120 -10.93 13.74 13.84
N PHE A 121 -10.03 14.56 14.40
CA PHE A 121 -8.94 14.04 15.21
C PHE A 121 -9.42 13.41 16.53
N ALA A 122 -8.93 12.20 16.82
CA ALA A 122 -9.16 11.48 18.06
C ALA A 122 -10.66 11.39 18.46
N ALA A 123 -11.02 11.88 19.64
CA ALA A 123 -12.37 11.82 20.18
C ALA A 123 -13.39 12.67 19.40
N LEU A 124 -12.93 13.57 18.53
CA LEU A 124 -13.80 14.40 17.70
C LEU A 124 -14.51 13.59 16.61
N ASN A 125 -14.01 12.39 16.27
CA ASN A 125 -14.64 11.49 15.31
C ASN A 125 -15.71 10.56 15.92
N LYS A 126 -16.22 10.88 17.11
CA LYS A 126 -17.21 10.06 17.81
C LYS A 126 -18.49 9.96 16.96
N GLY A 127 -19.02 8.74 16.79
CA GLY A 127 -20.21 8.47 15.97
C GLY A 127 -19.90 8.07 14.52
N ASN A 128 -18.74 8.43 13.97
CA ASN A 128 -18.27 7.98 12.65
C ASN A 128 -17.22 6.85 12.74
N GLY A 129 -16.85 6.47 13.96
CA GLY A 129 -15.87 5.43 14.29
C GLY A 129 -16.46 4.01 14.31
N ARG A 130 -15.81 3.11 15.06
CA ARG A 130 -16.37 1.78 15.35
C ARG A 130 -17.52 1.95 16.34
N GLU A 131 -18.66 1.35 16.03
CA GLU A 131 -19.69 1.11 17.04
C GLU A 131 -19.10 0.12 18.05
N ASN A 132 -19.32 0.39 19.34
CA ASN A 132 -18.91 -0.51 20.41
C ASN A 132 -19.73 -1.80 20.37
#